data_AF-A0ABD7DBP2-F1
#
_entry.id   AF-A0ABD7DBP2-F1
#
_cell.length_a   1.000
_cell.length_b   1.000
_cell.length_c   1.000
_cell.angle_alpha   90.00
_cell.angle_beta   90.00
_cell.angle_gamma   90.00
#
_symmetry.space_group_name_H-M   'P 1'
#
loop_
_entity.id
_entity.type
_entity.pdbx_description
1 polymer ?
#
loop_
_entity_poly.entity_id
_entity_poly.type
_entity_poly.pdbx_seq_one_letter_code
_entity_poly.pdbx_strand_id
1 'polypeptide(L)'
;MQRFQVGEDGDGAELITKAEAAGDAEYASAVRMFVAEERNHARLLALLLASGDAPTIASHWSDHIFVTLRRALGLRLELLVLMIAEVVALRYYRALRDGGEDALTREVAGRVLADEERHVPFHCHRLRRALRPLPAPVRVLVTSGWRAALAAACLVVAVDHGPALRRLGVGRGRFAVEVVRSSGPIAAAMR
;
A
#
# COMPACT_ATOMS: atom_id res chain seq x y z
N MET A 1 -13.27 5.73 0.96
CA MET A 1 -12.54 6.22 -0.22
C MET A 1 -11.66 7.41 0.11
N GLN A 2 -12.18 8.48 0.72
CA GLN A 2 -11.39 9.65 1.17
C GLN A 2 -10.07 9.33 1.86
N ARG A 3 -10.06 8.38 2.82
CA ARG A 3 -8.83 7.99 3.54
C ARG A 3 -7.78 7.29 2.67
N PHE A 4 -8.23 6.52 1.67
CA PHE A 4 -7.31 5.92 0.70
C PHE A 4 -6.77 6.99 -0.25
N GLN A 5 -7.64 7.91 -0.72
CA GLN A 5 -7.20 9.03 -1.57
C GLN A 5 -6.08 9.85 -0.93
N VAL A 6 -6.17 10.17 0.36
CA VAL A 6 -5.09 10.88 1.08
C VAL A 6 -3.84 10.02 1.22
N GLY A 7 -3.99 8.72 1.46
CA GLY A 7 -2.85 7.80 1.53
C GLY A 7 -2.03 7.78 0.24
N GLU A 8 -2.70 7.86 -0.92
CA GLU A 8 -2.03 7.89 -2.24
C GLU A 8 -1.45 9.26 -2.60
N ASP A 9 -1.85 10.34 -1.91
CA ASP A 9 -1.47 11.74 -2.24
C ASP A 9 -0.06 12.13 -1.73
N GLY A 10 0.79 11.13 -1.47
CA GLY A 10 2.16 11.35 -1.04
C GLY A 10 3.04 11.92 -2.15
N ASP A 11 3.83 12.96 -1.85
CA ASP A 11 4.76 13.56 -2.82
C ASP A 11 5.85 12.60 -3.34
N GLY A 12 6.18 11.54 -2.60
CA GLY A 12 7.22 10.57 -2.95
C GLY A 12 8.66 11.12 -2.95
N ALA A 13 8.88 12.37 -2.54
CA ALA A 13 10.17 13.05 -2.68
C ALA A 13 11.28 12.40 -1.85
N GLU A 14 10.95 11.98 -0.63
CA GLU A 14 11.87 11.29 0.27
C GLU A 14 12.28 9.91 -0.29
N LEU A 15 11.31 9.15 -0.82
CA LEU A 15 11.55 7.85 -1.44
C LEU A 15 12.47 7.98 -2.66
N ILE A 16 12.24 8.98 -3.51
CA ILE A 16 13.08 9.28 -4.67
C ILE A 16 14.50 9.62 -4.21
N THR A 17 14.64 10.51 -3.23
CA THR A 17 15.95 10.94 -2.70
C THR A 17 16.74 9.74 -2.17
N LYS A 18 16.10 8.87 -1.38
CA LYS A 18 16.72 7.65 -0.85
C LYS A 18 17.02 6.61 -1.94
N ALA A 19 16.21 6.54 -3.00
CA ALA A 19 16.46 5.67 -4.14
C ALA A 19 17.67 6.11 -4.95
N GLU A 20 17.82 7.42 -5.18
CA GLU A 20 18.98 8.02 -5.85
C GLU A 20 20.26 7.83 -5.02
N ALA A 21 20.19 8.07 -3.72
CA ALA A 21 21.30 7.85 -2.79
C ALA A 21 21.76 6.39 -2.72
N ALA A 22 20.90 5.44 -3.12
CA ALA A 22 21.26 4.03 -3.18
C ALA A 22 22.14 3.65 -4.39
N GLY A 23 22.41 4.59 -5.31
CA GLY A 23 23.37 4.42 -6.41
C GLY A 23 22.92 3.50 -7.55
N ASP A 24 21.64 3.18 -7.64
CA ASP A 24 21.06 2.32 -8.68
C ASP A 24 20.13 3.18 -9.58
N ALA A 25 20.66 3.64 -10.71
CA ALA A 25 19.98 4.61 -11.58
C ALA A 25 18.70 4.05 -12.21
N GLU A 26 18.69 2.76 -12.55
CA GLU A 26 17.51 2.06 -13.08
C GLU A 26 16.42 1.99 -12.00
N TYR A 27 16.79 1.62 -10.77
CA TYR A 27 15.87 1.62 -9.64
C TYR A 27 15.33 3.03 -9.33
N ALA A 28 16.17 4.06 -9.35
CA ALA A 28 15.71 5.44 -9.15
C ALA A 28 14.71 5.88 -10.24
N SER A 29 14.93 5.46 -11.49
CA SER A 29 13.98 5.70 -12.57
C SER A 29 12.66 4.96 -12.35
N ALA A 30 12.71 3.69 -11.94
CA ALA A 30 11.52 2.92 -11.61
C ALA A 30 10.72 3.54 -10.45
N VAL A 31 11.40 4.02 -9.41
CA VAL A 31 10.76 4.71 -8.28
C VAL A 31 10.05 5.99 -8.73
N ARG A 32 10.61 6.76 -9.67
CA ARG A 32 9.92 7.94 -10.21
C ARG A 32 8.65 7.56 -10.98
N MET A 33 8.66 6.46 -11.72
CA MET A 33 7.47 5.95 -12.41
C MET A 33 6.41 5.50 -11.41
N PHE A 34 6.79 4.73 -10.39
CA PHE A 34 5.92 4.33 -9.29
C PHE A 34 5.27 5.55 -8.60
N VAL A 35 6.05 6.57 -8.23
CA VAL A 35 5.49 7.80 -7.63
C VAL A 35 4.51 8.53 -8.56
N ALA A 36 4.71 8.46 -9.88
CA ALA A 36 3.76 9.01 -10.84
C ALA A 36 2.46 8.20 -10.91
N GLU A 37 2.53 6.88 -10.78
CA GLU A 37 1.36 5.98 -10.69
C GLU A 37 0.55 6.28 -9.42
N GLU A 38 1.18 6.36 -8.26
CA GLU A 38 0.54 6.71 -6.96
C GLU A 38 -0.19 8.06 -7.02
N ARG A 39 0.46 9.10 -7.56
CA ARG A 39 -0.17 10.41 -7.77
C ARG A 39 -1.37 10.34 -8.70
N ASN A 40 -1.31 9.48 -9.72
CA ASN A 40 -2.45 9.26 -10.60
C ASN A 40 -3.59 8.52 -9.88
N HIS A 41 -3.31 7.59 -8.95
CA HIS A 41 -4.33 6.98 -8.10
C HIS A 41 -5.04 8.03 -7.25
N ALA A 42 -4.28 8.88 -6.53
CA ALA A 42 -4.83 9.99 -5.76
C ALA A 42 -5.77 10.87 -6.61
N ARG A 43 -5.32 11.24 -7.82
CA ARG A 43 -6.12 12.02 -8.78
C ARG A 43 -7.40 11.30 -9.22
N LEU A 44 -7.33 10.01 -9.55
CA LEU A 44 -8.51 9.23 -9.96
C LEU A 44 -9.53 9.11 -8.83
N LEU A 45 -9.06 8.90 -7.60
CA LEU A 45 -9.92 8.80 -6.41
C LEU A 45 -10.57 10.14 -6.08
N ALA A 46 -9.84 11.26 -6.24
CA ALA A 46 -10.40 12.59 -6.07
C ALA A 46 -11.51 12.90 -7.09
N LEU A 47 -11.29 12.54 -8.37
CA LEU A 47 -12.31 12.68 -9.41
C LEU A 47 -13.54 11.80 -9.15
N LEU A 48 -13.34 10.56 -8.67
CA LEU A 48 -14.43 9.67 -8.29
C LEU A 48 -15.24 10.25 -7.13
N LEU A 49 -14.59 10.77 -6.09
CA LEU A 49 -15.26 11.42 -4.97
C LEU A 49 -16.08 12.63 -5.44
N ALA A 50 -15.48 13.49 -6.27
CA ALA A 50 -16.16 14.66 -6.83
C ALA A 50 -17.39 14.27 -7.69
N SER A 51 -17.32 13.16 -8.44
CA SER A 51 -18.46 12.67 -9.22
C SER A 51 -19.66 12.20 -8.37
N GLY A 52 -19.43 11.89 -7.09
CA GLY A 52 -20.46 11.52 -6.12
C GLY A 52 -20.73 12.60 -5.07
N ASP A 53 -20.41 13.86 -5.37
CA ASP A 53 -20.57 15.03 -4.48
C ASP A 53 -19.91 14.86 -3.10
N ALA A 54 -18.86 14.03 -3.02
CA ALA A 54 -18.09 13.82 -1.81
C ALA A 54 -16.76 14.60 -1.87
N PRO A 55 -16.38 15.34 -0.82
CA PRO A 55 -15.11 16.06 -0.80
C PRO A 55 -13.93 15.09 -0.56
N THR A 56 -12.71 15.52 -0.88
CA THR A 56 -11.50 14.90 -0.31
C THR A 56 -11.35 15.31 1.15
N ILE A 57 -10.49 14.62 1.91
CA ILE A 57 -10.09 15.06 3.24
C ILE A 57 -8.64 15.52 3.17
N ALA A 58 -8.21 16.45 4.03
CA ALA A 58 -6.84 16.96 4.01
C ALA A 58 -5.84 16.00 4.68
N SER A 59 -6.28 15.30 5.72
CA SER A 59 -5.45 14.35 6.46
C SER A 59 -6.30 13.38 7.27
N HIS A 60 -5.67 12.30 7.73
CA HIS A 60 -6.23 11.38 8.72
C HIS A 60 -5.13 10.96 9.70
N TRP A 61 -5.48 10.61 10.94
CA TRP A 61 -4.48 10.25 11.96
C TRP A 61 -3.59 9.07 11.54
N SER A 62 -4.19 8.09 10.84
CA SER A 62 -3.46 6.92 10.34
C SER A 62 -2.48 7.28 9.23
N ASP A 63 -2.82 8.30 8.43
CA ASP A 63 -1.92 8.85 7.41
C ASP A 63 -0.72 9.54 8.06
N HIS A 64 -0.93 10.33 9.12
CA HIS A 64 0.18 10.95 9.83
C HIS A 64 1.17 9.92 10.41
N ILE A 65 0.66 8.85 11.02
CA ILE A 65 1.48 7.74 11.53
C ILE A 65 2.21 7.06 10.37
N PHE A 66 1.51 6.78 9.27
CA PHE A 66 2.10 6.15 8.09
C PHE A 66 3.23 7.00 7.51
N VAL A 67 3.00 8.29 7.28
CA VAL A 67 4.02 9.24 6.77
C VAL A 67 5.21 9.32 7.72
N THR A 68 4.97 9.35 9.03
CA THR A 68 6.04 9.41 10.03
C THR A 68 6.90 8.15 10.01
N LEU A 69 6.27 6.97 10.01
CA LEU A 69 6.97 5.68 9.93
C LEU A 69 7.69 5.49 8.59
N ARG A 70 7.06 5.93 7.48
CA ARG A 70 7.63 5.88 6.13
C ARG A 70 8.87 6.75 6.01
N ARG A 71 8.83 7.96 6.56
CA ARG A 71 9.96 8.90 6.53
C ARG A 71 11.10 8.48 7.47
N ALA A 72 10.82 7.63 8.47
CA ALA A 72 11.83 7.12 9.40
C ALA A 72 12.93 6.28 8.70
N LEU A 73 14.11 6.24 9.34
CA LEU A 73 15.34 5.48 9.03
C LEU A 73 15.41 4.69 7.70
N GLY A 74 15.90 5.35 6.66
CA GLY A 74 16.50 4.74 5.47
C GLY A 74 15.54 4.01 4.52
N LEU A 75 16.03 3.75 3.29
CA LEU A 75 15.22 3.18 2.21
C LEU A 75 14.57 1.82 2.56
N ARG A 76 15.25 0.98 3.36
CA ARG A 76 14.75 -0.35 3.70
C ARG A 76 13.48 -0.29 4.56
N LEU A 77 13.47 0.55 5.61
CA LEU A 77 12.31 0.67 6.49
C LEU A 77 11.15 1.29 5.73
N GLU A 78 11.43 2.33 4.95
CA GLU A 78 10.45 2.98 4.10
C GLU A 78 9.76 1.98 3.14
N LEU A 79 10.52 1.11 2.48
CA LEU A 79 9.96 0.06 1.60
C LEU A 79 9.16 -1.00 2.37
N LEU A 80 9.57 -1.35 3.60
CA LEU A 80 8.80 -2.28 4.43
C LEU A 80 7.45 -1.67 4.84
N VAL A 81 7.42 -0.37 5.14
CA VAL A 81 6.20 0.36 5.48
C VAL A 81 5.31 0.54 4.24
N LEU A 82 5.87 0.96 3.10
CA LEU A 82 5.14 1.05 1.83
C LEU A 82 4.49 -0.28 1.47
N MET A 83 5.24 -1.38 1.52
CA MET A 83 4.70 -2.72 1.24
C MET A 83 3.49 -3.10 2.11
N ILE A 84 3.36 -2.57 3.33
CA ILE A 84 2.14 -2.79 4.13
C ILE A 84 0.93 -2.12 3.47
N ALA A 85 1.10 -0.88 3.00
CA ALA A 85 0.08 -0.12 2.31
C ALA A 85 -0.36 -0.84 1.03
N GLU A 86 0.59 -1.21 0.17
CA GLU A 86 0.33 -1.93 -1.10
C GLU A 86 -0.50 -3.20 -0.89
N VAL A 87 -0.15 -4.02 0.11
CA VAL A 87 -0.85 -5.28 0.37
C VAL A 87 -2.28 -5.05 0.88
N VAL A 88 -2.48 -4.01 1.68
CA VAL A 88 -3.81 -3.63 2.17
C VAL A 88 -4.63 -3.01 1.04
N ALA A 89 -4.05 -2.12 0.25
CA ALA A 89 -4.64 -1.47 -0.91
C ALA A 89 -5.09 -2.50 -1.96
N LEU A 90 -4.22 -3.45 -2.33
CA LEU A 90 -4.53 -4.57 -3.22
C LEU A 90 -5.82 -5.33 -2.82
N ARG A 91 -6.04 -5.53 -1.51
CA ARG A 91 -7.25 -6.21 -1.01
C ARG A 91 -8.45 -5.27 -0.95
N TYR A 92 -8.22 -4.02 -0.58
CA TYR A 92 -9.27 -3.02 -0.49
C TYR A 92 -9.84 -2.67 -1.87
N TYR A 93 -8.99 -2.41 -2.87
CA TYR A 93 -9.41 -2.11 -4.24
C TYR A 93 -10.06 -3.31 -4.93
N ARG A 94 -9.63 -4.55 -4.62
CA ARG A 94 -10.36 -5.75 -5.05
C ARG A 94 -11.77 -5.80 -4.48
N ALA A 95 -11.94 -5.55 -3.17
CA ALA A 95 -13.26 -5.47 -2.56
C ALA A 95 -14.12 -4.36 -3.19
N LEU A 96 -13.52 -3.20 -3.48
CA LEU A 96 -14.21 -2.07 -4.11
C LEU A 96 -14.64 -2.38 -5.55
N ARG A 97 -13.77 -2.99 -6.35
CA ARG A 97 -14.05 -3.40 -7.74
C ARG A 97 -15.12 -4.48 -7.82
N ASP A 98 -15.02 -5.49 -6.96
CA ASP A 98 -15.88 -6.68 -7.05
C ASP A 98 -17.25 -6.44 -6.40
N GLY A 99 -17.28 -5.67 -5.30
CA GLY A 99 -18.49 -5.35 -4.52
C GLY A 99 -19.13 -4.00 -4.83
N GLY A 100 -18.52 -3.16 -5.67
CA GLY A 100 -19.11 -1.90 -6.09
C GLY A 100 -20.27 -2.11 -7.07
N GLU A 101 -21.37 -1.38 -6.86
CA GLU A 101 -22.54 -1.39 -7.76
C GLU A 101 -22.38 -0.39 -8.93
N ASP A 102 -21.72 0.74 -8.68
CA ASP A 102 -21.49 1.79 -9.66
C ASP A 102 -20.35 1.45 -10.63
N ALA A 103 -20.60 1.58 -11.94
CA ALA A 103 -19.65 1.21 -12.98
C ALA A 103 -18.37 2.05 -12.95
N LEU A 104 -18.47 3.35 -12.64
CA LEU A 104 -17.31 4.24 -12.56
C LEU A 104 -16.41 3.86 -11.39
N THR A 105 -17.00 3.56 -10.23
CA THR A 105 -16.28 3.06 -9.05
C THR A 105 -15.52 1.78 -9.34
N ARG A 106 -16.16 0.83 -10.04
CA ARG A 106 -15.53 -0.45 -10.43
C ARG A 106 -14.37 -0.23 -11.39
N GLU A 107 -14.52 0.65 -12.37
CA GLU A 107 -13.48 0.97 -13.35
C GLU A 107 -12.27 1.63 -12.68
N VAL A 108 -12.49 2.66 -11.84
CA VAL A 108 -11.42 3.33 -11.09
C VAL A 108 -10.70 2.35 -10.17
N ALA A 109 -11.45 1.56 -9.39
CA ALA A 109 -10.87 0.54 -8.53
C ALA A 109 -10.09 -0.52 -9.31
N GLY A 110 -10.57 -0.90 -10.49
CA GLY A 110 -9.89 -1.86 -11.37
C GLY A 110 -8.56 -1.35 -11.91
N ARG A 111 -8.48 -0.06 -12.28
CA ARG A 111 -7.22 0.56 -12.74
C ARG A 111 -6.19 0.62 -11.63
N VAL A 112 -6.58 1.15 -10.46
CA VAL A 112 -5.69 1.22 -9.30
C VAL A 112 -5.23 -0.19 -8.91
N LEU A 113 -6.16 -1.14 -8.81
CA LEU A 113 -5.82 -2.54 -8.50
C LEU A 113 -4.81 -3.16 -9.48
N ALA A 114 -4.88 -2.82 -10.78
CA ALA A 114 -3.95 -3.35 -11.77
C ALA A 114 -2.51 -2.83 -11.56
N ASP A 115 -2.36 -1.58 -11.12
CA ASP A 115 -1.05 -0.99 -10.78
C ASP A 115 -0.50 -1.63 -9.49
N GLU A 116 -1.32 -1.74 -8.45
CA GLU A 116 -1.00 -2.40 -7.18
C GLU A 116 -0.52 -3.86 -7.35
N GLU A 117 -1.11 -4.60 -8.29
CA GLU A 117 -0.68 -5.95 -8.66
C GLU A 117 0.75 -5.99 -9.20
N ARG A 118 1.27 -4.88 -9.74
CA ARG A 118 2.66 -4.71 -10.22
C ARG A 118 3.58 -4.09 -9.18
N HIS A 119 3.08 -3.23 -8.29
CA HIS A 119 3.88 -2.60 -7.24
C HIS A 119 4.40 -3.62 -6.21
N VAL A 120 3.56 -4.58 -5.80
CA VAL A 120 3.96 -5.65 -4.87
C VAL A 120 5.19 -6.43 -5.34
N PRO A 121 5.23 -7.02 -6.56
CA PRO A 121 6.44 -7.72 -7.03
C PRO A 121 7.64 -6.78 -7.23
N PHE A 122 7.42 -5.52 -7.64
CA PHE A 122 8.47 -4.50 -7.73
C PHE A 122 9.18 -4.29 -6.37
N HIS A 123 8.42 -4.05 -5.31
CA HIS A 123 8.97 -3.87 -3.98
C HIS A 123 9.54 -5.18 -3.39
N CYS A 124 8.95 -6.35 -3.70
CA CYS A 124 9.50 -7.64 -3.30
C CYS A 124 10.91 -7.84 -3.88
N HIS A 125 11.11 -7.50 -5.16
CA HIS A 125 12.42 -7.59 -5.81
C HIS A 125 13.45 -6.71 -5.10
N ARG A 126 13.08 -5.45 -4.79
CA ARG A 126 13.98 -4.51 -4.11
C ARG A 126 14.28 -4.94 -2.67
N LEU A 127 13.27 -5.33 -1.90
CA LEU A 127 13.42 -5.78 -0.50
C LEU A 127 14.30 -7.03 -0.41
N ARG A 128 14.15 -8.00 -1.31
CA ARG A 128 15.03 -9.17 -1.37
C ARG A 128 16.49 -8.77 -1.50
N ARG A 129 16.83 -7.85 -2.42
CA ARG A 129 18.19 -7.32 -2.59
C ARG A 129 18.66 -6.56 -1.34
N ALA A 130 17.79 -5.76 -0.74
CA ALA A 130 18.12 -4.97 0.45
C ALA A 130 18.32 -5.82 1.73
N LEU A 131 17.65 -6.97 1.84
CA LEU A 131 17.73 -7.86 3.01
C LEU A 131 18.77 -8.96 2.86
N ARG A 132 19.17 -9.32 1.63
CA ARG A 132 20.17 -10.37 1.34
C ARG A 132 21.46 -10.27 2.18
N PRO A 133 22.04 -9.08 2.45
CA PRO A 133 23.26 -8.98 3.26
C PRO A 133 23.06 -9.33 4.75
N LEU A 134 21.82 -9.37 5.24
CA LEU A 134 21.54 -9.65 6.65
C LEU A 134 21.67 -11.16 6.94
N PRO A 135 22.12 -11.55 8.15
CA PRO A 135 22.10 -12.93 8.59
C PRO A 135 20.67 -13.52 8.57
N ALA A 136 20.54 -14.82 8.32
CA ALA A 136 19.25 -15.49 8.21
C ALA A 136 18.32 -15.27 9.43
N PRO A 137 18.80 -15.35 10.69
CA PRO A 137 17.95 -15.07 11.85
C PRO A 137 17.39 -13.64 11.86
N VAL A 138 18.19 -12.66 11.41
CA VAL A 138 17.79 -11.25 11.32
C VAL A 138 16.72 -11.07 10.23
N ARG A 139 16.87 -11.73 9.07
CA ARG A 139 15.84 -11.69 8.02
C ARG A 139 14.52 -12.30 8.48
N VAL A 140 14.57 -13.40 9.23
CA VAL A 140 13.38 -14.01 9.85
C VAL A 140 12.73 -13.05 10.83
N LEU A 141 13.51 -12.38 11.69
CA LEU A 141 13.00 -11.39 12.64
C LEU A 141 12.34 -10.21 11.92
N VAL A 142 13.03 -9.59 10.95
CA VAL A 142 12.51 -8.47 10.15
C VAL A 142 11.22 -8.86 9.42
N THR A 143 11.21 -10.03 8.77
CA THR A 143 10.05 -10.54 8.05
C THR A 143 8.87 -10.80 8.99
N SER A 144 9.14 -11.34 10.18
CA SER A 144 8.09 -11.64 11.17
C SER A 144 7.53 -10.35 11.78
N GLY A 145 8.40 -9.38 12.08
CA GLY A 145 7.99 -8.04 12.50
C GLY A 145 7.13 -7.34 11.46
N TRP A 146 7.53 -7.40 10.18
CA TRP A 146 6.73 -6.87 9.08
C TRP A 146 5.35 -7.53 8.98
N ARG A 147 5.26 -8.86 9.10
CA ARG A 147 3.96 -9.56 9.09
C ARG A 147 3.07 -9.17 10.27
N ALA A 148 3.65 -8.98 11.45
CA ALA A 148 2.92 -8.51 12.63
C ALA A 148 2.40 -7.07 12.42
N ALA A 149 3.23 -6.19 11.87
CA ALA A 149 2.84 -4.82 11.53
C ALA A 149 1.73 -4.79 10.47
N LEU A 150 1.82 -5.61 9.42
CA LEU A 150 0.76 -5.77 8.43
C LEU A 150 -0.56 -6.23 9.07
N ALA A 151 -0.51 -7.23 9.96
CA ALA A 151 -1.70 -7.70 10.66
C ALA A 151 -2.33 -6.58 11.51
N ALA A 152 -1.52 -5.80 12.24
CA ALA A 152 -2.00 -4.67 13.02
C ALA A 152 -2.63 -3.58 12.15
N ALA A 153 -1.96 -3.16 11.08
CA ALA A 153 -2.49 -2.17 10.12
C ALA A 153 -3.80 -2.67 9.48
N CYS A 154 -3.85 -3.94 9.10
CA CYS A 154 -5.05 -4.56 8.55
C CYS A 154 -6.23 -4.54 9.53
N LEU A 155 -5.99 -4.80 10.82
CA LEU A 155 -7.05 -4.73 11.83
C LEU A 155 -7.60 -3.32 11.97
N VAL A 156 -6.73 -2.30 11.97
CA VAL A 156 -7.14 -0.89 11.96
C VAL A 156 -8.06 -0.62 10.76
N VAL A 157 -7.63 -0.98 9.54
CA VAL A 157 -8.46 -0.78 8.34
C VAL A 157 -9.78 -1.56 8.41
N ALA A 158 -9.76 -2.82 8.87
CA ALA A 158 -10.96 -3.64 8.97
C ALA A 158 -12.00 -3.06 9.95
N VAL A 159 -11.54 -2.45 11.05
CA VAL A 159 -12.42 -1.77 12.02
C VAL A 159 -12.96 -0.48 11.41
N ASP A 160 -12.06 0.39 10.96
CA ASP A 160 -12.34 1.73 10.46
C ASP A 160 -13.22 1.73 9.20
N HIS A 161 -12.94 0.82 8.27
CA HIS A 161 -13.67 0.69 7.01
C HIS A 161 -14.77 -0.36 7.07
N GLY A 162 -15.04 -0.92 8.24
CA GLY A 162 -15.99 -2.00 8.43
C GLY A 162 -17.38 -1.79 7.82
N PRO A 163 -18.04 -0.64 8.02
CA PRO A 163 -19.32 -0.35 7.38
C PRO A 163 -19.22 -0.31 5.85
N ALA A 164 -18.14 0.27 5.31
CA ALA A 164 -17.91 0.33 3.86
C ALA A 164 -17.65 -1.07 3.28
N LEU A 165 -16.76 -1.86 3.90
CA LEU A 165 -16.49 -3.24 3.50
C LEU A 165 -17.76 -4.09 3.49
N ARG A 166 -18.64 -3.91 4.49
CA ARG A 166 -19.93 -4.61 4.53
C ARG A 166 -20.83 -4.27 3.35
N ARG A 167 -20.89 -3.00 2.95
CA ARG A 167 -21.63 -2.58 1.74
C ARG A 167 -21.06 -3.21 0.47
N LEU A 168 -19.76 -3.47 0.44
CA LEU A 168 -19.07 -4.18 -0.63
C LEU A 168 -19.19 -5.71 -0.53
N GLY A 169 -20.00 -6.25 0.39
CA GLY A 169 -20.18 -7.69 0.58
C GLY A 169 -19.00 -8.40 1.27
N VAL A 170 -18.06 -7.65 1.87
CA VAL A 170 -16.88 -8.20 2.55
C VAL A 170 -16.96 -8.00 4.05
N GLY A 171 -16.94 -9.10 4.80
CA GLY A 171 -16.86 -9.05 6.27
C GLY A 171 -15.47 -8.65 6.75
N ARG A 172 -15.39 -7.93 7.88
CA ARG A 172 -14.12 -7.49 8.51
C ARG A 172 -13.12 -8.64 8.71
N GLY A 173 -13.60 -9.76 9.26
CA GLY A 173 -12.77 -10.94 9.51
C GLY A 173 -12.26 -11.58 8.22
N ARG A 174 -13.12 -11.64 7.18
CA ARG A 174 -12.72 -12.14 5.86
C ARG A 174 -11.64 -11.26 5.25
N PHE A 175 -11.82 -9.94 5.26
CA PHE A 175 -10.82 -8.98 4.80
C PHE A 175 -9.47 -9.20 5.51
N ALA A 176 -9.49 -9.29 6.84
CA ALA A 176 -8.28 -9.50 7.63
C ALA A 176 -7.55 -10.81 7.32
N VAL A 177 -8.30 -11.92 7.21
CA VAL A 177 -7.74 -13.22 6.83
C VAL A 177 -7.13 -13.19 5.43
N GLU A 178 -7.78 -12.55 4.47
CA GLU A 178 -7.28 -12.45 3.08
C GLU A 178 -6.00 -11.62 2.98
N VAL A 179 -5.92 -10.48 3.69
CA VAL A 179 -4.69 -9.66 3.78
C VAL A 179 -3.57 -10.48 4.42
N VAL A 180 -3.79 -11.06 5.60
CA VAL A 180 -2.74 -11.82 6.31
C VAL A 180 -2.31 -13.05 5.51
N ARG A 181 -3.22 -13.76 4.85
CA ARG A 181 -2.88 -14.91 3.99
C ARG A 181 -2.03 -14.47 2.79
N SER A 182 -2.31 -13.31 2.21
CA SER A 182 -1.54 -12.78 1.07
C SER A 182 -0.09 -12.40 1.43
N SER A 183 0.21 -12.23 2.72
CA SER A 183 1.58 -11.99 3.19
C SER A 183 2.54 -13.18 3.01
N GLY A 184 2.04 -14.39 2.80
CA GLY A 184 2.85 -15.62 2.74
C GLY A 184 3.92 -15.59 1.63
N PRO A 185 3.54 -15.43 0.35
CA PRO A 185 4.49 -15.31 -0.76
C PRO A 185 5.46 -14.12 -0.62
N ILE A 186 4.96 -12.99 -0.09
CA ILE A 186 5.77 -11.78 0.13
C ILE A 186 6.83 -12.03 1.20
N ALA A 187 6.44 -12.63 2.32
CA ALA A 187 7.36 -13.02 3.38
C ALA A 187 8.41 -14.03 2.91
N ALA A 188 8.05 -14.95 2.01
CA ALA A 188 9.00 -15.86 1.40
C ALA A 188 10.05 -15.12 0.53
N ALA A 189 9.66 -14.04 -0.14
CA ALA A 189 10.59 -13.23 -0.93
C ALA A 189 11.61 -12.44 -0.11
N MET A 190 11.35 -12.21 1.19
CA MET A 190 12.19 -11.43 2.11
C MET A 190 13.13 -12.26 3.00
N ARG A 191 12.94 -13.59 3.04
CA ARG A 191 13.76 -14.54 3.82
C ARG A 191 14.98 -15.01 3.03
#